data_AF-A0A8W8I9R7-F1
#
_entry.id   AF-A0A8W8I9R7-F1
#
_cell.length_a   1.000
_cell.length_b   1.000
_cell.length_c   1.000
_cell.angle_alpha   90.00
_cell.angle_beta   90.00
_cell.angle_gamma   90.00
#
_symmetry.space_group_name_H-M   'P 1'
#
loop_
_entity.id
_entity.type
_entity.pdbx_description
1 polymer ?
#
loop_
_entity_poly.entity_id
_entity_poly.type
_entity_poly.pdbx_seq_one_letter_code
_entity_poly.pdbx_strand_id
1 'polypeptide(L)'
;MPGPGFPVANKILYKYEQDRAYRLHRQKVNASRPTVKNKQPKKYPHLILQLKKIQLEEERQAEVDHENRLLLQKMSKIMKEPALVDSWNEYHTKSLNLPQREKQLREIQMENIGLAKRLEHTRPVIRSDELEGEYQQKKYLQMLWNENSKDYDMVIPRHQRYRQLRKMKEAELAKEREEKEANGEDDKKESLPPIKKPSESQKQSKIPARLLDI
;
A
#
# COMPACT_ATOMS: atom_id res chain seq x y z
N MET A 1 -74.57 -76.58 -77.13
CA MET A 1 -73.70 -77.65 -77.62
C MET A 1 -73.60 -78.71 -76.54
N PRO A 2 -73.79 -80.00 -76.87
CA PRO A 2 -73.68 -81.06 -75.87
C PRO A 2 -72.28 -81.09 -75.26
N GLY A 3 -72.19 -81.17 -73.94
CA GLY A 3 -70.92 -81.30 -73.21
C GLY A 3 -70.31 -82.70 -73.36
N PRO A 4 -69.09 -82.93 -72.84
CA PRO A 4 -68.51 -84.26 -72.82
C PRO A 4 -69.43 -85.23 -72.06
N GLY A 5 -69.87 -86.30 -72.73
CA GLY A 5 -70.76 -87.33 -72.15
C GLY A 5 -72.10 -87.54 -72.88
N PHE A 6 -72.47 -86.69 -73.83
CA PHE A 6 -73.68 -86.90 -74.65
C PHE A 6 -73.35 -87.58 -75.99
N PRO A 7 -74.16 -88.57 -76.43
CA PRO A 7 -73.93 -89.24 -77.70
C PRO A 7 -74.16 -88.27 -78.86
N VAL A 8 -73.21 -88.24 -79.81
CA VAL A 8 -73.29 -87.39 -81.00
C VAL A 8 -73.55 -88.25 -82.23
N ALA A 9 -74.52 -87.85 -83.05
CA ALA A 9 -74.95 -88.60 -84.24
C ALA A 9 -73.81 -88.82 -85.26
N ASN A 10 -72.94 -87.81 -85.47
CA ASN A 10 -71.78 -87.91 -86.37
C ASN A 10 -70.54 -87.26 -85.74
N LYS A 11 -69.51 -88.07 -85.46
CA LYS A 11 -68.26 -87.65 -84.80
C LYS A 11 -67.43 -86.67 -85.61
N ILE A 12 -67.46 -86.76 -86.95
CA ILE A 12 -66.64 -85.92 -87.84
C ILE A 12 -67.20 -84.48 -87.85
N LEU A 13 -68.51 -84.36 -88.03
CA LEU A 13 -69.20 -83.07 -88.02
C LEU A 13 -69.07 -82.38 -86.65
N TYR A 14 -69.16 -83.16 -85.57
CA TYR A 14 -68.97 -82.66 -84.23
C TYR A 14 -67.60 -82.03 -84.01
N LYS A 15 -66.52 -82.71 -84.44
CA LYS A 15 -65.16 -82.17 -84.35
C LYS A 15 -65.01 -80.88 -85.14
N TYR A 16 -65.57 -80.82 -86.35
CA TYR A 16 -65.54 -79.60 -87.18
C TYR A 16 -66.24 -78.42 -86.50
N GLU A 17 -67.41 -78.64 -85.90
CA GLU A 17 -68.14 -77.60 -85.17
C GLU A 17 -67.39 -77.13 -83.93
N GLN A 18 -66.78 -78.05 -83.18
CA GLN A 18 -65.92 -77.70 -82.04
C GLN A 18 -64.72 -76.87 -82.48
N ASP A 19 -64.02 -77.28 -83.55
CA ASP A 19 -62.88 -76.54 -84.09
C ASP A 19 -63.30 -75.16 -84.60
N ARG A 20 -64.49 -75.03 -85.20
CA ARG A 20 -65.06 -73.75 -85.61
C ARG A 20 -65.40 -72.86 -84.41
N ALA A 21 -66.06 -73.41 -83.38
CA ALA A 21 -66.42 -72.68 -82.18
C ALA A 21 -65.18 -72.22 -81.40
N TYR A 22 -64.15 -73.08 -81.31
CA TYR A 22 -62.87 -72.76 -80.70
C TYR A 22 -62.16 -71.63 -81.46
N ARG A 23 -62.09 -71.71 -82.79
CA ARG A 23 -61.52 -70.64 -83.63
C ARG A 23 -62.24 -69.30 -83.43
N LEU A 24 -63.58 -69.31 -83.44
CA LEU A 24 -64.39 -68.10 -83.20
C LEU A 24 -64.18 -67.55 -81.78
N HIS A 25 -64.10 -68.40 -80.77
CA HIS A 25 -63.81 -67.99 -79.39
C HIS A 25 -62.43 -67.33 -79.29
N ARG A 26 -61.39 -67.96 -79.86
CA ARG A 26 -60.03 -67.40 -79.88
C ARG A 26 -59.97 -66.07 -80.62
N GLN A 27 -60.70 -65.91 -81.73
CA GLN A 27 -60.82 -64.62 -82.42
C GLN A 27 -61.45 -63.55 -81.52
N LYS A 28 -62.54 -63.86 -80.81
CA LYS A 28 -63.19 -62.92 -79.88
C LYS A 28 -62.29 -62.55 -78.71
N VAL A 29 -61.56 -63.51 -78.14
CA VAL A 29 -60.59 -63.25 -77.06
C VAL A 29 -59.47 -62.35 -77.54
N ASN A 30 -58.87 -62.65 -78.70
CA ASN A 30 -57.78 -61.85 -79.25
C ASN A 30 -58.24 -60.44 -79.69
N ALA A 31 -59.49 -60.29 -80.13
CA ALA A 31 -60.07 -59.00 -80.50
C ALA A 31 -60.53 -58.18 -79.28
N SER A 32 -60.62 -58.78 -78.10
CA SER A 32 -61.02 -58.07 -76.89
C SER A 32 -59.93 -57.08 -76.45
N ARG A 33 -60.32 -55.82 -76.20
CA ARG A 33 -59.42 -54.78 -75.72
C ARG A 33 -59.52 -54.68 -74.20
N PRO A 34 -58.42 -54.42 -73.47
CA PRO A 34 -58.48 -54.20 -72.05
C PRO A 34 -59.30 -52.94 -71.73
N THR A 35 -60.28 -53.06 -70.82
CA THR A 35 -61.15 -51.96 -70.36
C THR A 35 -60.37 -50.92 -69.56
N VAL A 36 -59.31 -51.34 -68.86
CA VAL A 36 -58.49 -50.47 -68.01
C VAL A 36 -57.12 -50.25 -68.64
N LYS A 37 -56.68 -48.99 -68.67
CA LYS A 37 -55.33 -48.63 -69.12
C LYS A 37 -54.32 -48.96 -68.02
N ASN A 38 -53.50 -50.00 -68.21
CA ASN A 38 -52.45 -50.40 -67.27
C ASN A 38 -51.07 -49.78 -67.56
N LYS A 39 -51.02 -48.64 -68.25
CA LYS A 39 -49.74 -47.97 -68.53
C LYS A 39 -49.29 -47.15 -67.32
N GLN A 40 -47.98 -47.09 -67.07
CA GLN A 40 -47.43 -46.22 -66.04
C GLN A 40 -47.90 -44.76 -66.24
N PRO A 41 -48.30 -44.05 -65.16
CA PRO A 41 -48.66 -42.65 -65.25
C PRO A 41 -47.44 -41.81 -65.70
N LYS A 42 -47.72 -40.65 -66.29
CA LYS A 42 -46.66 -39.72 -66.69
C LYS A 42 -45.90 -39.23 -65.46
N LYS A 43 -44.57 -39.32 -65.52
CA LYS A 43 -43.69 -38.71 -64.53
C LYS A 43 -43.57 -37.23 -64.84
N TYR A 44 -43.78 -36.39 -63.83
CA TYR A 44 -43.59 -34.95 -63.99
C TYR A 44 -42.27 -34.52 -63.34
N PRO A 45 -41.40 -33.78 -64.04
CA PRO A 45 -40.10 -33.39 -63.52
C PRO A 45 -40.22 -32.51 -62.27
N HIS A 46 -41.25 -31.67 -62.17
CA HIS A 46 -41.49 -30.82 -60.99
C HIS A 46 -41.92 -31.60 -59.72
N LEU A 47 -42.38 -32.85 -59.87
CA LEU A 47 -42.65 -33.75 -58.73
C LEU A 47 -41.39 -34.46 -58.25
N ILE A 48 -40.43 -34.66 -59.15
CA ILE A 48 -39.15 -35.34 -58.88
C ILE A 48 -38.13 -34.32 -58.38
N LEU A 49 -38.14 -33.13 -58.96
CA LEU A 49 -37.21 -32.03 -58.70
C LEU A 49 -37.99 -30.88 -58.06
N GLN A 50 -37.65 -30.56 -56.82
CA GLN A 50 -38.20 -29.40 -56.11
C GLN A 50 -37.49 -28.12 -56.55
N LEU A 51 -37.67 -27.72 -57.81
CA LEU A 51 -36.94 -26.60 -58.42
C LEU A 51 -37.03 -25.30 -57.61
N LYS A 52 -38.22 -24.95 -57.11
CA LYS A 52 -38.42 -23.75 -56.27
C LYS A 52 -37.64 -23.81 -54.96
N LYS A 53 -37.50 -25.00 -54.38
CA LYS A 53 -36.72 -25.19 -53.15
C LYS A 53 -35.23 -25.00 -53.42
N ILE A 54 -34.74 -25.55 -54.53
CA ILE A 54 -33.35 -25.40 -54.95
C ILE A 54 -33.03 -23.92 -55.20
N GLN A 55 -33.89 -23.23 -55.96
CA GLN A 55 -33.74 -21.81 -56.23
C GLN A 55 -33.69 -20.97 -54.94
N LEU A 56 -34.59 -21.23 -53.98
CA LEU A 56 -34.62 -20.47 -52.73
C LEU A 56 -33.37 -20.71 -51.87
N GLU A 57 -32.83 -21.93 -51.88
CA GLU A 57 -31.57 -22.25 -51.21
C GLU A 57 -30.38 -21.53 -51.86
N GLU A 58 -30.33 -21.49 -53.20
CA GLU A 58 -29.32 -20.75 -53.95
C GLU A 58 -29.39 -19.24 -53.69
N GLU A 59 -30.60 -18.65 -53.67
CA GLU A 59 -30.82 -17.24 -53.36
C GLU A 59 -30.36 -16.93 -51.92
N ARG A 60 -30.74 -17.75 -50.94
CA ARG A 60 -30.29 -17.62 -49.56
C ARG A 60 -28.76 -17.72 -49.44
N GLN A 61 -28.14 -18.67 -50.14
CA GLN A 61 -26.69 -18.83 -50.10
C GLN A 61 -25.99 -17.60 -50.73
N ALA A 62 -26.54 -17.05 -51.81
CA ALA A 62 -26.01 -15.85 -52.45
C ALA A 62 -26.08 -14.62 -51.53
N GLU A 63 -27.16 -14.48 -50.74
CA GLU A 63 -27.29 -13.45 -49.71
C GLU A 63 -26.22 -13.60 -48.62
N VAL A 64 -26.07 -14.82 -48.07
CA VAL A 64 -25.05 -15.13 -47.05
C VAL A 64 -23.64 -14.82 -47.57
N ASP A 65 -23.34 -15.21 -48.81
CA ASP A 65 -22.03 -14.94 -49.41
C ASP A 65 -21.80 -13.45 -49.65
N HIS A 66 -22.84 -12.70 -49.99
CA HIS A 66 -22.74 -11.24 -50.12
C HIS A 66 -22.46 -10.57 -48.78
N GLU A 67 -23.18 -10.96 -47.72
CA GLU A 67 -22.96 -10.46 -46.37
C GLU A 67 -21.56 -10.81 -45.85
N ASN A 68 -21.10 -12.05 -46.08
CA ASN A 68 -19.75 -12.48 -45.73
C ASN A 68 -18.68 -11.64 -46.43
N ARG A 69 -18.84 -11.35 -47.74
CA ARG A 69 -17.92 -10.46 -48.47
C ARG A 69 -17.91 -9.05 -47.86
N LEU A 70 -19.08 -8.50 -47.55
CA LEU A 70 -19.18 -7.17 -46.96
C LEU A 70 -18.55 -7.10 -45.56
N LEU A 71 -18.78 -8.13 -44.74
CA LEU A 71 -18.19 -8.25 -43.42
C LEU A 71 -16.66 -8.32 -43.50
N LEU A 72 -16.12 -9.17 -44.37
CA LEU A 72 -14.69 -9.30 -44.59
C LEU A 72 -14.08 -7.99 -45.09
N GLN A 73 -14.76 -7.26 -45.96
CA GLN A 73 -14.32 -5.94 -46.41
C GLN A 73 -14.26 -4.94 -45.26
N LYS A 74 -15.29 -4.89 -44.40
CA LYS A 74 -15.32 -4.02 -43.21
C LYS A 74 -14.23 -4.39 -42.21
N MET A 75 -14.04 -5.68 -41.93
CA MET A 75 -12.98 -6.16 -41.05
C MET A 75 -11.60 -5.84 -41.61
N SER A 76 -11.38 -6.07 -42.91
CA SER A 76 -10.12 -5.70 -43.57
C SER A 76 -9.84 -4.20 -43.48
N LYS A 77 -10.88 -3.36 -43.61
CA LYS A 77 -10.76 -1.91 -43.42
C LYS A 77 -10.35 -1.56 -41.98
N ILE A 78 -11.04 -2.14 -40.98
CA ILE A 78 -10.71 -1.93 -39.55
C ILE A 78 -9.29 -2.41 -39.22
N MET A 79 -8.83 -3.50 -39.82
CA MET A 79 -7.49 -4.04 -39.59
C MET A 79 -6.38 -3.21 -40.27
N LYS A 80 -6.67 -2.61 -41.43
CA LYS A 80 -5.69 -1.82 -42.20
C LYS A 80 -5.58 -0.38 -41.72
N GLU A 81 -6.72 0.25 -41.41
CA GLU A 81 -6.76 1.63 -40.96
C GLU A 81 -6.54 1.68 -39.45
N PRO A 82 -5.61 2.52 -38.94
CA PRO A 82 -5.55 2.79 -37.51
C PRO A 82 -6.88 3.41 -37.05
N ALA A 83 -7.25 3.20 -35.79
CA ALA A 83 -8.48 3.76 -35.23
C ALA A 83 -8.48 5.30 -35.38
N LEU A 84 -9.30 5.81 -36.31
CA LEU A 84 -9.48 7.24 -36.56
C LEU A 84 -10.33 7.92 -35.47
N VAL A 85 -11.13 7.15 -34.76
CA VAL A 85 -11.93 7.63 -33.63
C VAL A 85 -11.09 7.49 -32.37
N ASP A 86 -10.60 8.62 -31.89
CA ASP A 86 -10.03 8.74 -30.56
C ASP A 86 -11.10 8.33 -29.53
N SER A 87 -10.92 7.16 -28.92
CA SER A 87 -11.76 6.69 -27.82
C SER A 87 -11.16 7.03 -26.45
N TRP A 88 -10.11 7.85 -26.42
CA TRP A 88 -9.60 8.45 -25.20
C TRP A 88 -10.42 9.69 -24.85
N ASN A 89 -11.72 9.49 -24.66
CA ASN A 89 -12.50 10.48 -23.93
C ASN A 89 -11.94 10.54 -22.50
N GLU A 90 -11.21 11.60 -22.18
CA GLU A 90 -10.71 11.88 -20.85
C GLU A 90 -11.90 12.27 -19.96
N TYR A 91 -12.56 11.26 -19.39
CA TYR A 91 -13.65 11.49 -18.45
C TYR A 91 -13.06 11.96 -17.12
N HIS A 92 -13.12 13.26 -16.84
CA HIS A 92 -12.83 13.77 -15.51
C HIS A 92 -13.92 13.33 -14.53
N THR A 93 -13.53 12.79 -13.39
CA THR A 93 -14.44 12.44 -12.29
C THR A 93 -14.98 13.72 -11.66
N LYS A 94 -16.20 14.10 -12.05
CA LYS A 94 -16.91 15.23 -11.45
C LYS A 94 -17.44 14.81 -10.08
N SER A 95 -16.76 15.22 -9.01
CA SER A 95 -17.28 15.10 -7.65
C SER A 95 -18.23 16.26 -7.37
N LEU A 96 -19.44 15.95 -6.88
CA LEU A 96 -20.42 16.96 -6.44
C LEU A 96 -19.84 17.90 -5.37
N ASN A 97 -18.89 17.40 -4.58
CA ASN A 97 -18.26 18.13 -3.47
C ASN A 97 -17.00 18.91 -3.87
N LEU A 98 -16.55 18.81 -5.12
CA LEU A 98 -15.36 19.51 -5.61
C LEU A 98 -15.41 21.03 -5.38
N PRO A 99 -16.48 21.76 -5.75
CA PRO A 99 -16.53 23.22 -5.55
C PRO A 99 -16.52 23.61 -4.06
N GLN A 100 -17.17 22.81 -3.21
CA GLN A 100 -17.17 23.01 -1.75
C GLN A 100 -15.74 22.84 -1.18
N ARG A 101 -15.04 21.78 -1.63
CA ARG A 101 -13.66 21.49 -1.23
C ARG A 101 -12.69 22.58 -1.69
N GLU A 102 -12.83 23.07 -2.91
CA GLU A 102 -12.02 24.17 -3.46
C GLU A 102 -12.25 25.49 -2.71
N LYS A 103 -13.49 25.77 -2.29
CA LYS A 103 -13.81 26.94 -1.47
C LYS A 103 -13.12 26.85 -0.10
N GLN A 104 -13.28 25.73 0.61
CA GLN A 104 -12.59 25.50 1.89
C GLN A 104 -11.07 25.59 1.75
N LEU A 105 -10.50 25.03 0.69
CA LEU A 105 -9.06 25.08 0.47
C LEU A 105 -8.56 26.53 0.30
N ARG A 106 -9.33 27.37 -0.42
CA ARG A 106 -9.03 28.80 -0.56
C ARG A 106 -9.14 29.55 0.77
N GLU A 107 -10.17 29.25 1.57
CA GLU A 107 -10.35 29.85 2.91
C GLU A 107 -9.14 29.52 3.81
N ILE A 108 -8.77 28.23 3.89
CA ILE A 108 -7.59 27.77 4.64
C ILE A 108 -6.31 28.45 4.13
N GLN A 109 -6.14 28.58 2.82
CA GLN A 109 -4.98 29.25 2.24
C GLN A 109 -4.92 30.73 2.64
N MET A 110 -6.05 31.44 2.59
CA MET A 110 -6.11 32.85 3.02
C MET A 110 -5.79 33.01 4.50
N GLU A 111 -6.31 32.11 5.35
CA GLU A 111 -6.00 32.10 6.78
C GLU A 111 -4.52 31.81 7.04
N ASN A 112 -3.94 30.84 6.33
CA ASN A 112 -2.51 30.50 6.42
C ASN A 112 -1.62 31.68 5.99
N ILE A 113 -1.98 32.41 4.94
CA ILE A 113 -1.29 33.64 4.53
C ILE A 113 -1.37 34.69 5.65
N GLY A 114 -2.55 34.86 6.27
CA GLY A 114 -2.74 35.76 7.39
C GLY A 114 -1.91 35.38 8.62
N LEU A 115 -1.86 34.09 8.95
CA LEU A 115 -1.04 33.53 10.03
C LEU A 115 0.45 33.75 9.76
N ALA A 116 0.92 33.44 8.55
CA ALA A 116 2.32 33.63 8.17
C ALA A 116 2.74 35.10 8.30
N LYS A 117 1.91 36.05 7.82
CA LYS A 117 2.16 37.48 7.99
C LYS A 117 2.24 37.87 9.46
N ARG A 118 1.34 37.36 10.30
CA ARG A 118 1.39 37.62 11.75
C ARG A 118 2.69 37.08 12.35
N LEU A 119 3.05 35.84 12.06
CA LEU A 119 4.27 35.21 12.55
C LEU A 119 5.54 35.96 12.12
N GLU A 120 5.58 36.47 10.89
CA GLU A 120 6.69 37.26 10.38
C GLU A 120 6.86 38.59 11.13
N HIS A 121 5.76 39.26 11.46
CA HIS A 121 5.78 40.58 12.10
C HIS A 121 5.78 40.50 13.64
N THR A 122 5.47 39.34 14.22
CA THR A 122 5.57 39.13 15.66
C THR A 122 7.04 39.03 16.07
N ARG A 123 7.42 39.83 17.06
CA ARG A 123 8.78 39.74 17.64
C ARG A 123 8.86 38.51 18.55
N PRO A 124 9.98 37.77 18.53
CA PRO A 124 10.20 36.68 19.46
C PRO A 124 10.31 37.25 20.89
N VAL A 125 9.64 36.62 21.84
CA VAL A 125 9.70 36.97 23.28
C VAL A 125 11.11 36.76 23.83
N ILE A 126 11.82 35.76 23.30
CA ILE A 126 13.18 35.42 23.68
C ILE A 126 14.09 35.77 22.50
N ARG A 127 14.99 36.73 22.68
CA ARG A 127 15.97 37.13 21.67
C ARG A 127 17.27 36.36 21.89
N SER A 128 17.66 35.56 20.90
CA SER A 128 18.90 34.76 20.98
C SER A 128 20.13 35.63 21.24
N ASP A 129 20.19 36.81 20.65
CA ASP A 129 21.34 37.72 20.78
C ASP A 129 21.49 38.26 22.22
N GLU A 130 20.37 38.56 22.88
CA GLU A 130 20.35 39.04 24.26
C GLU A 130 20.77 37.91 25.21
N LEU A 131 20.26 36.69 25.00
CA LEU A 131 20.66 35.53 25.78
C LEU A 131 22.15 35.19 25.64
N GLU A 132 22.71 35.31 24.43
CA GLU A 132 24.13 35.09 24.19
C GLU A 132 24.99 36.13 24.93
N GLY A 133 24.58 37.40 24.90
CA GLY A 133 25.23 38.48 25.66
C GLY A 133 25.20 38.25 27.17
N GLU A 134 24.02 37.90 27.71
CA GLU A 134 23.87 37.57 29.13
C GLU A 134 24.71 36.36 29.54
N TYR A 135 24.77 35.32 28.69
CA TYR A 135 25.59 34.15 28.92
C TYR A 135 27.08 34.50 28.98
N GLN A 136 27.57 35.29 28.01
CA GLN A 136 28.96 35.73 27.96
C GLN A 136 29.32 36.62 29.16
N GLN A 137 28.44 37.54 29.54
CA GLN A 137 28.63 38.39 30.72
C GLN A 137 28.70 37.56 32.00
N LYS A 138 27.76 36.63 32.18
CA LYS A 138 27.76 35.70 33.32
C LYS A 138 29.03 34.86 33.37
N LYS A 139 29.48 34.36 32.22
CA LYS A 139 30.72 33.59 32.09
C LYS A 139 31.96 34.41 32.45
N TYR A 140 32.02 35.66 31.99
CA TYR A 140 33.11 36.59 32.33
C TYR A 140 33.13 36.91 33.84
N LEU A 141 31.97 37.20 34.43
CA LEU A 141 31.86 37.43 35.87
C LEU A 141 32.26 36.19 36.67
N GLN A 142 31.86 35.00 36.23
CA GLN A 142 32.29 33.74 36.85
C GLN A 142 33.81 33.55 36.78
N MET A 143 34.43 33.90 35.65
CA MET A 143 35.89 33.88 35.50
C MET A 143 36.57 34.83 36.48
N LEU A 144 36.11 36.09 36.57
CA LEU A 144 36.64 37.08 37.53
C LEU A 144 36.44 36.66 38.99
N TRP A 145 35.27 36.08 39.31
CA TRP A 145 35.00 35.53 40.64
C TRP A 145 35.97 34.40 40.99
N ASN A 146 36.25 33.50 40.03
CA ASN A 146 37.22 32.43 40.23
C ASN A 146 38.66 32.97 40.39
N GLU A 147 39.03 34.03 39.67
CA GLU A 147 40.35 34.65 39.77
C GLU A 147 40.54 35.47 41.05
N ASN A 148 39.48 36.15 41.52
CA ASN A 148 39.51 36.99 42.71
C ASN A 148 39.13 36.24 44.00
N SER A 149 38.52 35.06 43.87
CA SER A 149 38.46 34.07 44.93
C SER A 149 39.87 33.58 45.19
N LYS A 150 40.65 34.37 45.96
CA LYS A 150 41.75 33.83 46.72
C LYS A 150 41.18 32.61 47.44
N ASP A 151 41.77 31.44 47.24
CA ASP A 151 41.43 30.23 47.96
C ASP A 151 41.62 30.46 49.47
N TYR A 152 40.62 31.08 50.12
CA TYR A 152 40.61 31.34 51.55
C TYR A 152 40.37 30.03 52.34
N ASP A 153 40.05 28.94 51.64
CA ASP A 153 39.93 27.60 52.20
C ASP A 153 41.29 26.92 52.47
N MET A 154 42.42 27.56 52.14
CA MET A 154 43.76 27.01 52.43
C MET A 154 44.50 27.68 53.61
N VAL A 155 43.80 28.39 54.50
CA VAL A 155 44.41 28.86 55.75
C VAL A 155 44.55 27.68 56.71
N ILE A 156 45.74 27.07 56.77
CA ILE A 156 46.11 26.14 57.85
C ILE A 156 45.81 26.84 59.18
N PRO A 157 44.87 26.32 60.01
CA PRO A 157 44.50 26.98 61.26
C PRO A 157 45.76 27.25 62.08
N ARG A 158 45.93 28.45 62.65
CA ARG A 158 47.17 28.84 63.38
C ARG A 158 47.66 27.74 64.34
N HIS A 159 46.73 27.03 64.98
CA HIS A 159 47.03 25.93 65.90
C HIS A 159 47.79 24.76 65.25
N GLN A 160 47.52 24.41 63.99
CA GLN A 160 48.24 23.35 63.26
C GLN A 160 49.66 23.79 62.93
N ARG A 161 49.87 25.05 62.55
CA ARG A 161 51.22 25.63 62.33
C ARG A 161 52.06 25.59 63.61
N TYR A 162 51.49 25.95 64.76
CA TYR A 162 52.16 25.80 66.06
C TYR A 162 52.45 24.34 66.42
N ARG A 163 51.55 23.41 66.08
CA ARG A 163 51.76 21.97 66.32
C ARG A 163 52.91 21.41 65.49
N GLN A 164 53.04 21.85 64.24
CA GLN A 164 54.17 21.51 63.37
C GLN A 164 55.47 22.10 63.90
N LEU A 165 55.49 23.40 64.21
CA LEU A 165 56.65 24.08 64.82
C LEU A 165 57.08 23.40 66.13
N ARG A 166 56.12 23.00 66.98
CA ARG A 166 56.39 22.28 68.22
C ARG A 166 57.00 20.90 67.96
N LYS A 167 56.46 20.13 67.00
CA LYS A 167 57.04 18.84 66.60
C LYS A 167 58.47 18.99 66.05
N MET A 168 58.72 20.04 65.25
CA MET A 168 60.06 20.34 64.73
C MET A 168 61.02 20.70 65.86
N LYS A 169 60.58 21.53 66.81
CA LYS A 169 61.37 21.92 67.98
C LYS A 169 61.62 20.75 68.93
N GLU A 170 60.64 19.86 69.13
CA GLU A 170 60.79 18.62 69.91
C GLU A 170 61.77 17.65 69.22
N ALA A 171 61.73 17.54 67.88
CA ALA A 171 62.69 16.75 67.12
C ALA A 171 64.12 17.33 67.16
N GLU A 172 64.24 18.66 67.12
CA GLU A 172 65.52 19.37 67.27
C GLU A 172 66.09 19.18 68.68
N LEU A 173 65.28 19.31 69.73
CA LEU A 173 65.67 19.03 71.11
C LEU A 173 65.99 17.55 71.35
N ALA A 174 65.33 16.63 70.64
CA ALA A 174 65.64 15.20 70.69
C ALA A 174 67.00 14.91 70.03
N LYS A 175 67.31 15.54 68.89
CA LYS A 175 68.65 15.48 68.30
C LYS A 175 69.71 16.09 69.21
N GLU A 176 69.41 17.24 69.83
CA GLU A 176 70.33 17.87 70.79
C GLU A 176 70.52 16.99 72.05
N ARG A 177 69.50 16.23 72.47
CA ARG A 177 69.62 15.25 73.56
C ARG A 177 70.43 14.04 73.14
N GLU A 178 70.23 13.51 71.93
CA GLU A 178 71.08 12.44 71.39
C GLU A 178 72.55 12.92 71.26
N GLU A 179 72.78 14.17 70.85
CA GLU A 179 74.11 14.78 70.80
C GLU A 179 74.70 15.05 72.20
N LYS A 180 73.87 15.40 73.20
CA LYS A 180 74.31 15.60 74.59
C LYS A 180 74.53 14.28 75.33
N GLU A 181 73.73 13.25 75.06
CA GLU A 181 73.95 11.87 75.53
C GLU A 181 75.19 11.25 74.87
N ALA A 182 75.52 11.63 73.63
CA ALA A 182 76.78 11.27 72.97
C ALA A 182 78.01 12.02 73.53
N ASN A 183 77.83 13.19 74.16
CA ASN A 183 78.92 14.06 74.63
C ASN A 183 79.08 14.16 76.17
N GLY A 184 78.32 13.38 76.95
CA GLY A 184 78.65 13.07 78.35
C GLY A 184 78.87 14.26 79.29
N GLU A 185 77.95 15.22 79.35
CA GLU A 185 77.93 16.30 80.35
C GLU A 185 76.57 16.40 81.08
N ASP A 186 76.58 16.05 82.37
CA ASP A 186 75.50 16.25 83.33
C ASP A 186 75.56 17.67 83.91
N ASP A 187 74.48 18.46 83.84
CA ASP A 187 74.30 19.55 84.83
C ASP A 187 72.83 19.97 85.09
N LYS A 188 72.51 19.84 86.38
CA LYS A 188 71.66 20.64 87.30
C LYS A 188 70.40 21.34 86.75
N LYS A 189 69.25 20.83 87.19
CA LYS A 189 67.94 21.51 87.12
C LYS A 189 67.81 22.60 88.19
N GLU A 190 67.83 23.87 87.80
CA GLU A 190 67.24 24.95 88.59
C GLU A 190 65.75 25.09 88.23
N SER A 191 64.88 24.87 89.22
CA SER A 191 63.43 24.96 89.06
C SER A 191 62.93 26.40 89.27
N LEU A 192 62.18 26.93 88.29
CA LEU A 192 61.52 28.24 88.39
C LEU A 192 60.12 28.14 89.05
N PRO A 193 59.65 29.20 89.74
CA PRO A 193 58.51 29.18 90.67
C PRO A 193 57.12 29.20 89.98
N PRO A 194 56.03 28.84 90.69
CA PRO A 194 54.71 28.65 90.10
C PRO A 194 53.99 29.97 89.79
N ILE A 195 53.43 30.06 88.58
CA ILE A 195 52.65 31.21 88.10
C ILE A 195 51.19 31.12 88.59
N LYS A 196 50.71 32.18 89.26
CA LYS A 196 49.32 32.33 89.73
C LYS A 196 48.35 32.51 88.55
N LYS A 197 47.22 31.78 88.56
CA LYS A 197 46.14 31.94 87.55
C LYS A 197 45.18 33.08 87.94
N PRO A 198 44.74 33.95 87.00
CA PRO A 198 43.66 34.91 87.25
C PRO A 198 42.27 34.25 87.29
N SER A 199 41.36 34.86 88.04
CA SER A 199 40.01 34.40 88.38
C SER A 199 38.99 34.44 87.23
N GLU A 200 37.96 33.60 87.35
CA GLU A 200 36.98 33.18 86.33
C GLU A 200 35.91 34.23 85.91
N SER A 201 36.00 35.48 86.34
CA SER A 201 34.87 36.43 86.29
C SER A 201 34.76 37.34 85.05
N GLN A 202 35.45 37.06 83.94
CA GLN A 202 35.47 38.02 82.79
C GLN A 202 35.24 37.44 81.38
N LYS A 203 34.69 36.22 81.22
CA LYS A 203 34.48 35.64 79.87
C LYS A 203 33.07 35.16 79.54
N GLN A 204 32.05 35.69 80.21
CA GLN A 204 30.66 35.49 79.80
C GLN A 204 29.95 36.83 79.64
N SER A 205 29.96 37.39 78.44
CA SER A 205 28.83 38.17 77.88
C SER A 205 29.14 38.61 76.45
N LYS A 206 28.08 38.68 75.64
CA LYS A 206 27.97 39.17 74.25
C LYS A 206 28.21 38.11 73.18
N ILE A 207 27.14 37.41 72.78
CA ILE A 207 26.45 37.67 71.49
C ILE A 207 24.94 37.32 71.67
N PRO A 208 23.99 38.25 71.40
CA PRO A 208 22.56 37.97 71.39
C PRO A 208 22.08 37.43 70.03
N ALA A 209 21.10 36.53 70.08
CA ALA A 209 20.34 36.02 68.94
C ALA A 209 19.39 37.10 68.36
N ARG A 210 19.25 37.16 67.04
CA ARG A 210 18.11 37.83 66.39
C ARG A 210 17.35 36.85 65.51
N LEU A 211 16.04 36.89 65.76
CA LEU A 211 14.91 36.21 65.17
C LEU A 211 14.54 36.83 63.79
N LEU A 212 13.84 36.01 63.01
CA LEU A 212 13.08 36.20 61.76
C LEU A 212 12.48 37.59 61.47
N ASP A 213 12.38 37.96 60.19
CA ASP A 213 11.10 38.28 59.50
C ASP A 213 11.32 38.67 58.01
N ILE A 214 10.43 38.14 57.14
CA ILE A 214 10.18 38.35 55.69
C ILE A 214 11.07 37.57 54.70
#